data_AF-Q17SX5-F1
#
_entry.id   AF-Q17SX5-F1
#
_cell.length_a   1.000
_cell.length_b   1.000
_cell.length_c   1.000
_cell.angle_alpha   90.00
_cell.angle_beta   90.00
_cell.angle_gamma   90.00
#
_symmetry.space_group_name_H-M   'P 1'
#
loop_
_entity.id
_entity.type
_entity.pdbx_description
1 polymer ?
#
loop_
_entity_poly.entity_id
_entity_poly.type
_entity_poly.pdbx_seq_one_letter_code
_entity_poly.pdbx_strand_id
1 'polypeptide(L)'
;MKKTLLLSLSLSFLLHAEDDGFYMSAGYQIGEAAQMVKNTKGIQDLSDRYESLNNLLTRYSTLNTLIKLSADPSAINGVRNNLGASAKNLIGDKANSPAYQAVLLAINAAVGFWNIVGYVTQCGGNADGTKSTSSTTIFNNEPGYRSTSITC
;
A
#
# COMPACT_ATOMS: atom_id res chain seq x y z
N MET A 1 -11.49 33.73 29.57
CA MET A 1 -10.12 33.15 29.48
C MET A 1 -10.17 31.91 28.61
N LYS A 2 -9.26 31.85 27.63
CA LYS A 2 -8.69 30.72 26.86
C LYS A 2 -9.58 29.69 26.12
N LYS A 3 -9.32 29.65 24.80
CA LYS A 3 -9.69 28.69 23.75
C LYS A 3 -9.13 27.28 24.02
N THR A 4 -9.82 26.25 23.49
CA THR A 4 -9.15 25.08 22.91
C THR A 4 -9.96 24.55 21.72
N LEU A 5 -9.36 24.60 20.53
CA LEU A 5 -9.80 23.95 19.29
C LEU A 5 -9.52 22.44 19.39
N LEU A 6 -10.48 21.60 19.02
CA LEU A 6 -10.25 20.18 18.74
C LEU A 6 -10.24 19.97 17.23
N LEU A 7 -9.08 19.50 16.75
CA LEU A 7 -8.75 19.21 15.36
C LEU A 7 -9.27 17.81 15.01
N SER A 8 -10.22 17.71 14.08
CA SER A 8 -10.69 16.43 13.53
C SER A 8 -9.68 15.92 12.49
N LEU A 9 -8.99 14.83 12.78
CA LEU A 9 -8.10 14.14 11.85
C LEU A 9 -8.89 13.04 11.12
N SER A 10 -9.46 13.36 9.97
CA SER A 10 -10.06 12.37 9.07
C SER A 10 -8.97 11.73 8.20
N LEU A 11 -8.75 10.45 8.39
CA LEU A 11 -7.83 9.59 7.65
C LEU A 11 -8.50 9.18 6.32
N SER A 12 -8.20 9.87 5.22
CA SER A 12 -8.65 9.50 3.89
C SER A 12 -7.63 8.60 3.20
N PHE A 13 -8.03 7.36 2.94
CA PHE A 13 -7.33 6.39 2.11
C PHE A 13 -7.21 6.92 0.67
N LEU A 14 -5.98 7.09 0.19
CA LEU A 14 -5.68 7.27 -1.24
C LEU A 14 -5.29 5.93 -1.83
N LEU A 15 -6.23 5.28 -2.51
CA LEU A 15 -5.93 4.28 -3.53
C LEU A 15 -6.86 4.51 -4.74
N HIS A 16 -6.22 4.47 -5.92
CA HIS A 16 -6.75 4.49 -7.28
C HIS A 16 -7.08 5.88 -7.84
N ALA A 17 -6.70 6.25 -9.05
CA ALA A 17 -5.74 5.80 -10.06
C ALA A 17 -5.81 6.90 -11.14
N GLU A 18 -4.73 7.14 -11.87
CA GLU A 18 -4.74 7.45 -13.31
C GLU A 18 -5.87 8.36 -13.84
N ASP A 19 -5.54 9.63 -14.11
CA ASP A 19 -6.01 10.25 -15.35
C ASP A 19 -5.09 11.41 -15.76
N ASP A 20 -4.45 11.23 -16.91
CA ASP A 20 -3.68 12.22 -17.65
C ASP A 20 -4.61 13.34 -18.12
N GLY A 21 -4.27 14.61 -17.89
CA GLY A 21 -5.12 15.68 -18.40
C GLY A 21 -4.73 17.10 -18.06
N PHE A 22 -3.73 17.62 -18.79
CA PHE A 22 -3.78 18.93 -19.43
C PHE A 22 -4.36 20.12 -18.64
N TYR A 23 -3.47 21.01 -18.18
CA TYR A 23 -3.80 22.37 -17.77
C TYR A 23 -4.55 23.14 -18.89
N MET A 24 -5.88 23.18 -18.83
CA MET A 24 -6.65 24.22 -19.49
C MET A 24 -6.67 25.47 -18.60
N SER A 25 -5.83 26.46 -18.93
CA SER A 25 -6.08 27.83 -18.50
C SER A 25 -7.20 28.40 -19.37
N ALA A 26 -8.30 28.78 -18.71
CA ALA A 26 -9.38 29.52 -19.35
C ALA A 26 -8.98 31.00 -19.45
N GLY A 27 -8.76 31.46 -20.68
CA GLY A 27 -9.21 32.75 -21.22
C GLY A 27 -8.69 34.06 -20.58
N TYR A 28 -7.66 34.65 -21.19
CA TYR A 28 -7.67 36.08 -21.49
C TYR A 28 -6.89 36.36 -22.78
N GLN A 29 -7.39 37.34 -23.53
CA GLN A 29 -7.18 37.58 -24.95
C GLN A 29 -5.76 37.92 -25.39
N ILE A 30 -5.56 37.56 -26.66
CA ILE A 30 -4.46 37.82 -27.57
C ILE A 30 -4.15 39.32 -27.70
N GLY A 31 -2.88 39.64 -27.48
CA GLY A 31 -2.20 40.86 -27.92
C GLY A 31 -0.70 40.70 -27.65
N GLU A 32 0.11 40.51 -28.69
CA GLU A 32 1.60 40.47 -28.64
C GLU A 32 2.35 39.23 -28.08
N ALA A 33 1.84 38.00 -28.25
CA ALA A 33 2.66 36.79 -27.99
C ALA A 33 2.62 35.71 -29.08
N ALA A 34 2.17 36.03 -30.30
CA ALA A 34 2.23 35.09 -31.43
C ALA A 34 3.66 34.79 -31.93
N GLN A 35 4.69 35.36 -31.27
CA GLN A 35 6.10 35.03 -31.47
C GLN A 35 6.71 34.24 -30.29
N MET A 36 5.89 33.48 -29.57
CA MET A 36 6.27 32.11 -29.23
C MET A 36 5.46 31.26 -30.21
N VAL A 37 6.00 30.54 -31.20
CA VAL A 37 6.40 29.13 -31.09
C VAL A 37 6.92 28.68 -32.48
N LYS A 38 8.15 29.06 -32.84
CA LYS A 38 8.97 28.28 -33.81
C LYS A 38 10.25 27.75 -33.18
N ASN A 39 10.79 28.48 -32.20
CA ASN A 39 11.97 28.05 -31.42
C ASN A 39 11.65 27.17 -30.21
N THR A 40 10.40 27.04 -29.77
CA THR A 40 10.06 26.23 -28.58
C THR A 40 10.26 24.74 -28.81
N LYS A 41 10.08 24.21 -30.02
CA LYS A 41 10.40 22.80 -30.31
C LYS A 41 11.89 22.51 -30.20
N GLY A 42 12.76 23.43 -30.63
CA GLY A 42 14.21 23.32 -30.48
C GLY A 42 14.66 23.51 -29.03
N ILE A 43 14.05 24.46 -28.30
CA ILE A 43 14.32 24.67 -26.87
C ILE A 43 13.80 23.52 -26.01
N GLN A 44 12.66 22.92 -26.37
CA GLN A 44 12.09 21.75 -25.69
C GLN A 44 12.90 20.49 -25.98
N ASP A 45 13.29 20.24 -27.24
CA ASP A 45 14.23 19.17 -27.59
C ASP A 45 15.60 19.36 -26.88
N LEU A 46 16.08 20.60 -26.77
CA LEU A 46 17.29 20.90 -26.00
C LEU A 46 17.09 20.64 -24.50
N SER A 47 15.97 21.05 -23.93
CA SER A 47 15.62 20.79 -22.53
C SER A 47 15.55 19.30 -22.24
N ASP A 48 14.86 18.53 -23.09
CA ASP A 48 14.73 17.08 -22.96
C ASP A 48 16.09 16.38 -23.07
N ARG A 49 16.97 16.87 -23.96
CA ARG A 49 18.36 16.40 -24.06
C ARG A 49 19.17 16.72 -22.81
N TYR A 50 19.03 17.91 -22.24
CA TYR A 50 19.70 18.29 -21.00
C TYR A 50 19.20 17.47 -19.81
N GLU A 51 17.90 17.22 -19.71
CA GLU A 51 17.32 16.36 -18.68
C GLU A 51 17.80 14.91 -18.82
N SER A 52 17.81 14.38 -20.04
CA SER A 52 18.34 13.04 -20.33
C SER A 52 19.83 12.92 -19.99
N LEU A 53 20.63 13.93 -20.36
CA LEU A 53 22.05 13.99 -20.03
C LEU A 53 22.26 14.07 -18.51
N ASN A 54 21.49 14.90 -17.81
CA ASN A 54 21.57 15.02 -16.36
C ASN A 54 21.23 13.70 -15.67
N ASN A 55 20.15 13.04 -16.09
CA ASN A 55 19.77 11.72 -15.59
C ASN A 55 20.86 10.67 -15.84
N LEU A 56 21.52 10.71 -17.01
CA LEU A 56 22.64 9.82 -17.32
C LEU A 56 23.85 10.08 -16.41
N LEU A 57 24.21 11.36 -16.19
CA LEU A 57 25.29 11.73 -15.28
C LEU A 57 25.01 11.31 -13.84
N THR A 58 23.77 11.49 -13.36
CA THR A 58 23.36 11.02 -12.04
C THR A 58 23.50 9.51 -11.92
N ARG A 59 22.99 8.74 -12.89
CA ARG A 59 23.12 7.27 -12.92
C ARG A 59 24.59 6.83 -12.95
N TYR A 60 25.42 7.51 -13.73
CA TYR A 60 26.86 7.23 -13.79
C TYR A 60 27.54 7.50 -12.44
N SER A 61 27.20 8.60 -11.78
CA SER A 61 27.73 8.93 -10.45
C SER A 61 27.33 7.90 -9.38
N THR A 62 26.06 7.46 -9.39
CA THR A 62 25.58 6.38 -8.54
C THR A 62 26.33 5.08 -8.83
N LEU A 63 26.49 4.71 -10.11
CA LEU A 63 27.20 3.48 -10.49
C LEU A 63 28.67 3.52 -10.05
N ASN A 64 29.36 4.64 -10.24
CA ASN A 64 30.73 4.81 -9.79
C ASN A 64 30.86 4.65 -8.27
N THR A 65 29.87 5.15 -7.52
CA THR A 65 29.79 4.98 -6.06
C THR A 65 29.56 3.52 -5.69
N LEU A 66 28.63 2.83 -6.38
CA LEU A 66 28.37 1.41 -6.16
C LEU A 66 29.61 0.56 -6.44
N ILE A 67 30.36 0.82 -7.50
CA ILE A 67 31.62 0.12 -7.80
C ILE A 67 32.62 0.28 -6.65
N LYS A 68 32.79 1.51 -6.12
CA LYS A 68 33.68 1.77 -4.98
C LYS A 68 33.24 1.01 -3.73
N LEU A 69 31.93 1.03 -3.40
CA LEU A 69 31.38 0.33 -2.25
C LEU A 69 31.47 -1.19 -2.40
N SER A 70 31.27 -1.72 -3.61
CA SER A 70 31.38 -3.15 -3.91
C SER A 70 32.83 -3.65 -3.92
N ALA A 71 33.81 -2.77 -4.06
CA ALA A 71 35.22 -3.12 -3.94
C ALA A 71 35.78 -2.96 -2.51
N ASP A 72 35.00 -2.37 -1.59
CA ASP A 72 35.38 -2.17 -0.18
C ASP A 72 34.74 -3.24 0.74
N PRO A 73 35.52 -4.19 1.28
CA PRO A 73 35.01 -5.21 2.19
C PRO A 73 34.34 -4.66 3.46
N SER A 74 34.77 -3.50 3.96
CA SER A 74 34.17 -2.86 5.14
C SER A 74 32.76 -2.39 4.84
N ALA A 75 32.57 -1.71 3.71
CA ALA A 75 31.26 -1.28 3.23
C ALA A 75 30.33 -2.49 3.00
N ILE A 76 30.83 -3.55 2.36
CA ILE A 76 30.07 -4.80 2.16
C ILE A 76 29.61 -5.40 3.49
N ASN A 77 30.52 -5.51 4.47
CA ASN A 77 30.18 -6.09 5.77
C ASN A 77 29.19 -5.21 6.55
N GLY A 78 29.29 -3.88 6.44
CA GLY A 78 28.31 -2.96 7.00
C GLY A 78 26.90 -3.20 6.45
N VAL A 79 26.76 -3.31 5.12
CA VAL A 79 25.47 -3.61 4.47
C VAL A 79 24.95 -4.99 4.88
N ARG A 80 25.82 -6.01 4.95
CA ARG A 80 25.43 -7.37 5.41
C ARG A 80 24.91 -7.37 6.84
N ASN A 81 25.56 -6.64 7.75
CA ASN A 81 25.11 -6.54 9.15
C ASN A 81 23.76 -5.85 9.26
N ASN A 82 23.56 -4.74 8.53
CA ASN A 82 22.29 -4.03 8.48
C ASN A 82 21.18 -4.93 7.92
N LEU A 83 21.44 -5.64 6.82
CA LEU A 83 20.50 -6.59 6.24
C LEU A 83 20.15 -7.72 7.22
N GLY A 84 21.15 -8.27 7.92
CA GLY A 84 20.94 -9.29 8.94
C GLY A 84 20.10 -8.80 10.12
N ALA A 85 20.31 -7.56 10.57
CA ALA A 85 19.49 -6.94 11.61
C ALA A 85 18.04 -6.72 11.14
N SER A 86 17.84 -6.19 9.94
CA SER A 86 16.50 -6.02 9.35
C SER A 86 15.78 -7.36 9.20
N ALA A 87 16.47 -8.41 8.74
CA ALA A 87 15.90 -9.75 8.64
C ALA A 87 15.48 -10.29 10.02
N LYS A 88 16.33 -10.13 11.05
CA LYS A 88 15.99 -10.52 12.43
C LYS A 88 14.78 -9.76 12.95
N ASN A 89 14.69 -8.45 12.72
CA ASN A 89 13.53 -7.67 13.16
C ASN A 89 12.26 -8.12 12.41
N LEU A 90 12.34 -8.38 11.10
CA LEU A 90 11.21 -8.86 10.31
C LEU A 90 10.67 -10.22 10.78
N ILE A 91 11.54 -11.15 11.18
CA ILE A 91 11.12 -12.51 11.56
C ILE A 91 10.96 -12.72 13.07
N GLY A 92 11.70 -11.97 13.87
CA GLY A 92 11.82 -12.15 15.32
C GLY A 92 10.96 -11.17 16.12
N ASP A 93 10.74 -9.97 15.60
CA ASP A 93 9.88 -8.99 16.27
C ASP A 93 8.42 -9.20 15.89
N LYS A 94 7.53 -8.85 16.83
CA LYS A 94 6.08 -8.86 16.60
C LYS A 94 5.54 -7.45 16.36
N ALA A 95 5.78 -6.54 17.31
CA ALA A 95 5.24 -5.18 17.25
C ALA A 95 5.85 -4.36 16.10
N ASN A 96 7.17 -4.46 15.92
CA ASN A 96 7.92 -3.66 14.96
C ASN A 96 8.12 -4.36 13.61
N SER A 97 7.64 -5.60 13.44
CA SER A 97 7.74 -6.32 12.18
C SER A 97 6.52 -6.07 11.31
N PRO A 98 6.67 -5.40 10.16
CA PRO A 98 5.59 -5.29 9.19
C PRO A 98 5.10 -6.66 8.70
N ALA A 99 5.98 -7.66 8.63
CA ALA A 99 5.62 -9.01 8.20
C ALA A 99 4.67 -9.68 9.21
N TYR A 100 4.98 -9.60 10.51
CA TYR A 100 4.10 -10.13 11.55
C TYR A 100 2.76 -9.40 11.58
N GLN A 101 2.77 -8.07 11.48
CA GLN A 101 1.55 -7.26 11.47
C GLN A 101 0.67 -7.57 10.26
N ALA A 102 1.25 -7.79 9.08
CA ALA A 102 0.49 -8.16 7.89
C ALA A 102 -0.22 -9.52 8.05
N VAL A 103 0.46 -10.52 8.61
CA VAL A 103 -0.14 -11.83 8.90
C VAL A 103 -1.25 -11.71 9.94
N LEU A 104 -1.00 -10.98 11.03
CA LEU A 104 -1.98 -10.75 12.08
C LEU A 104 -3.22 -10.04 11.53
N LEU A 105 -3.04 -9.03 10.68
CA LEU A 105 -4.14 -8.32 10.03
C LEU A 105 -4.99 -9.26 9.16
N ALA A 106 -4.35 -10.09 8.33
CA ALA A 106 -5.06 -11.05 7.48
C ALA A 106 -5.89 -12.05 8.32
N ILE A 107 -5.32 -12.58 9.40
CA ILE A 107 -6.02 -13.49 10.32
C ILE A 107 -7.19 -12.77 10.99
N ASN A 108 -6.97 -11.57 11.54
CA ASN A 108 -8.01 -10.79 12.21
C ASN A 108 -9.13 -10.38 11.25
N ALA A 109 -8.81 -10.09 9.99
CA ALA A 109 -9.80 -9.78 8.96
C ALA A 109 -10.67 -11.00 8.64
N ALA A 110 -10.07 -12.19 8.49
CA ALA A 110 -10.81 -13.43 8.25
C ALA A 110 -11.74 -13.80 9.44
N VAL A 111 -11.22 -13.72 10.67
CA VAL A 111 -12.01 -13.96 11.89
C VAL A 111 -13.10 -12.90 12.04
N GLY A 112 -12.78 -11.63 11.81
CA GLY A 112 -13.73 -10.52 11.87
C GLY A 112 -14.84 -10.66 10.84
N PHE A 113 -14.51 -11.09 9.62
CA PHE A 113 -15.49 -11.39 8.58
C PHE A 113 -16.48 -12.46 9.04
N TRP A 114 -15.99 -13.61 9.54
CA TRP A 114 -16.87 -14.67 10.06
C TRP A 114 -17.72 -14.21 11.25
N ASN A 115 -17.17 -13.41 12.15
CA ASN A 115 -17.93 -12.82 13.27
C ASN A 115 -19.10 -11.94 12.80
N ILE A 116 -19.00 -11.33 11.62
CA ILE A 116 -20.06 -10.49 11.06
C ILE A 116 -21.12 -11.34 10.33
N VAL A 117 -20.69 -12.33 9.53
CA VAL A 117 -21.61 -13.05 8.63
C VAL A 117 -22.06 -14.41 9.15
N GLY A 118 -21.43 -14.95 10.19
CA GLY A 118 -21.69 -16.29 10.71
C GLY A 118 -23.16 -16.49 11.12
N TYR A 119 -23.76 -15.50 11.80
CA TYR A 119 -25.13 -15.60 12.29
C TYR A 119 -26.22 -15.64 11.20
N VAL A 120 -25.93 -15.16 9.98
CA VAL A 120 -26.87 -15.18 8.85
C VAL A 120 -26.61 -16.31 7.86
N THR A 121 -25.46 -16.97 7.98
CA THR A 121 -25.05 -18.04 7.07
C THR A 121 -25.87 -19.29 7.35
N GLN A 122 -26.56 -19.80 6.33
CA GLN A 122 -27.34 -21.03 6.46
C GLN A 122 -26.43 -22.26 6.44
N CYS A 123 -26.69 -23.20 7.33
CA CYS A 123 -26.00 -24.47 7.45
C CYS A 123 -26.98 -25.56 7.91
N GLY A 124 -26.69 -26.83 7.59
CA GLY A 124 -27.53 -27.96 7.99
C GLY A 124 -27.31 -29.19 7.10
N GLY A 125 -28.05 -30.26 7.37
CA GLY A 125 -27.92 -31.55 6.69
C GLY A 125 -27.37 -32.64 7.60
N ASN A 126 -27.03 -33.78 7.00
CA ASN A 126 -26.40 -34.92 7.65
C ASN A 126 -24.95 -35.08 7.16
N ALA A 127 -24.26 -36.07 7.71
CA ALA A 127 -22.97 -36.52 7.18
C ALA A 127 -23.05 -36.75 5.65
N ASP A 128 -21.91 -36.64 4.99
CA ASP A 128 -21.76 -36.75 3.54
C ASP A 128 -22.56 -35.70 2.73
N GLY A 129 -22.94 -34.58 3.37
CA GLY A 129 -23.65 -33.48 2.71
C GLY A 129 -25.09 -33.83 2.30
N THR A 130 -25.66 -34.87 2.91
CA THR A 130 -27.01 -35.35 2.58
C THR A 130 -28.08 -34.47 3.22
N LYS A 131 -29.20 -34.27 2.51
CA LYS A 131 -30.33 -33.49 3.02
C LYS A 131 -30.97 -34.19 4.21
N SER A 132 -31.27 -33.44 5.27
CA SER A 132 -32.02 -33.95 6.41
C SER A 132 -33.45 -33.41 6.44
N THR A 133 -34.37 -34.20 7.01
CA THR A 133 -35.73 -33.78 7.37
C THR A 133 -35.79 -33.20 8.79
N SER A 134 -34.93 -33.66 9.70
CA SER A 134 -34.96 -33.27 11.12
C SER A 134 -33.61 -33.51 11.81
N SER A 135 -32.57 -32.82 11.37
CA SER A 135 -31.26 -32.82 12.03
C SER A 135 -30.93 -31.42 12.53
N THR A 136 -30.35 -31.35 13.72
CA THR A 136 -29.86 -30.12 14.33
C THR A 136 -28.48 -30.38 14.92
N THR A 137 -27.51 -29.60 14.49
CA THR A 137 -26.12 -29.62 14.95
C THR A 137 -25.75 -28.25 15.50
N ILE A 138 -25.35 -28.21 16.77
CA ILE A 138 -24.99 -26.96 17.44
C ILE A 138 -23.48 -26.88 17.56
N PHE A 139 -22.90 -25.81 17.01
CA PHE A 139 -21.48 -25.47 17.16
C PHE A 139 -21.32 -24.41 18.24
N ASN A 140 -20.57 -24.73 19.30
CA ASN A 140 -20.34 -23.84 20.44
C ASN A 140 -19.16 -22.89 20.19
N ASN A 141 -19.17 -21.75 20.88
CA ASN A 141 -18.16 -20.69 20.76
C ASN A 141 -18.12 -20.09 19.33
N GLU A 142 -19.31 -19.90 18.76
CA GLU A 142 -19.54 -19.35 17.43
C GLU A 142 -20.47 -18.13 17.50
N PRO A 143 -20.36 -17.17 16.55
CA PRO A 143 -21.10 -15.91 16.56
C PRO A 143 -22.55 -16.10 16.09
N GLY A 144 -23.39 -16.70 16.93
CA GLY A 144 -24.81 -16.93 16.65
C GLY A 144 -25.69 -15.70 16.88
N TYR A 145 -26.91 -15.70 16.32
CA TYR A 145 -27.86 -14.61 16.53
C TYR A 145 -28.29 -14.56 18.01
N ARG A 146 -27.84 -13.51 18.73
CA ARG A 146 -28.06 -13.34 20.18
C ARG A 146 -27.65 -14.57 21.00
N SER A 147 -26.65 -15.33 20.52
CA SER A 147 -26.19 -16.60 21.09
C SER A 147 -24.68 -16.73 20.90
N THR A 148 -24.02 -17.53 21.75
CA THR A 148 -22.60 -17.92 21.61
C THR A 148 -22.43 -19.26 20.90
N SER A 149 -23.46 -19.70 20.19
CA SER A 149 -23.46 -20.93 19.40
C SER A 149 -24.22 -20.71 18.09
N ILE A 150 -23.73 -21.31 17.00
CA ILE A 150 -24.43 -21.40 15.71
C ILE A 150 -25.19 -22.73 15.67
N THR A 151 -26.45 -22.67 15.26
CA THR A 151 -27.30 -23.86 15.09
C THR A 151 -27.53 -24.10 13.61
N CYS A 152 -27.05 -25.26 13.16
CA CYS A 152 -27.34 -25.92 11.91
C CYS A 152 -28.23 -27.14 12.21
#